data_AF-A0A833DBZ6-F1
#
_entry.id   AF-A0A833DBZ6-F1
#
_cell.length_a   1.000
_cell.length_b   1.000
_cell.length_c   1.000
_cell.angle_alpha   90.00
_cell.angle_beta   90.00
_cell.angle_gamma   90.00
#
_symmetry.space_group_name_H-M   'P 1'
#
loop_
_entity.id
_entity.type
_entity.pdbx_description
1 polymer ?
#
loop_
_entity_poly.entity_id
_entity_poly.type
_entity_poly.pdbx_seq_one_letter_code
_entity_poly.pdbx_strand_id
1 'polypeptide(L)'
;MTEKPRTIIVEPRIPKAELDDFSQLLFESGIKSLFLSDLDNSDDFSKFETYSFSEHADVKVVNSKTLNKSEPDKRFSYFATLNDNSNLDEIVNAAKNNAESIIIEFEENTEWKIIPLENLIAELHGLKTKIFT
;
A
#
# COMPACT_ATOMS: atom_id res chain seq x y z
N MET A 1 21.13 -4.96 -13.09
CA MET A 1 19.89 -5.01 -12.28
C MET A 1 18.85 -4.25 -13.07
N THR A 2 17.83 -4.93 -13.60
CA THR A 2 16.70 -4.26 -14.25
C THR A 2 15.94 -3.47 -13.18
N GLU A 3 15.97 -2.14 -13.26
CA GLU A 3 15.13 -1.30 -12.40
C GLU A 3 13.68 -1.76 -12.57
N LYS A 4 13.04 -2.21 -11.49
CA LYS A 4 11.59 -2.45 -11.52
C LYS A 4 10.93 -1.09 -11.77
N PRO A 5 10.04 -0.96 -12.77
CA PRO A 5 9.35 0.30 -13.03
C PRO A 5 8.60 0.77 -11.77
N ARG A 6 8.49 2.09 -11.61
CA ARG A 6 7.67 2.72 -10.57
C ARG A 6 6.23 2.21 -10.73
N THR A 7 5.70 1.55 -9.69
CA THR A 7 4.34 0.99 -9.70
C THR A 7 3.37 2.08 -9.21
N ILE A 8 2.23 2.24 -9.87
CA ILE A 8 1.15 3.10 -9.40
C ILE A 8 0.07 2.18 -8.84
N ILE A 9 -0.30 2.39 -7.58
CA ILE A 9 -1.39 1.69 -6.90
C ILE A 9 -2.53 2.68 -6.75
N VAL A 10 -3.72 2.33 -7.22
CA VAL A 10 -4.92 3.19 -7.14
C VAL A 10 -5.91 2.60 -6.16
N GLU A 11 -6.45 3.42 -5.25
CA GLU A 11 -7.61 3.08 -4.41
C GLU A 11 -8.88 3.72 -5.02
N PRO A 12 -9.77 2.93 -5.65
CA PRO A 12 -11.04 3.47 -6.15
C PRO A 12 -11.96 3.85 -4.99
N ARG A 13 -12.25 5.15 -4.85
CA ARG A 13 -13.22 5.68 -3.86
C ARG A 13 -14.57 5.99 -4.51
N ILE A 14 -15.11 4.99 -5.20
CA ILE A 14 -16.38 5.08 -5.94
C ILE A 14 -17.36 3.98 -5.48
N PRO A 15 -18.66 4.10 -5.78
CA PRO A 15 -19.63 3.05 -5.46
C PRO A 15 -19.25 1.70 -6.09
N LYS A 16 -19.48 0.60 -5.38
CA LYS A 16 -19.18 -0.78 -5.85
C LYS A 16 -19.84 -1.10 -7.20
N ALA A 17 -21.02 -0.52 -7.47
CA ALA A 17 -21.74 -0.70 -8.73
C ALA A 17 -21.03 -0.08 -9.96
N GLU A 18 -20.13 0.88 -9.76
CA GLU A 18 -19.36 1.54 -10.82
C GLU A 18 -17.92 1.01 -10.91
N LEU A 19 -17.55 0.10 -10.02
CA LEU A 19 -16.17 -0.35 -9.85
C LEU A 19 -15.66 -1.15 -11.05
N ASP A 20 -16.52 -1.96 -11.69
CA ASP A 20 -16.15 -2.74 -12.86
C ASP A 20 -15.77 -1.83 -14.04
N ASP A 21 -16.64 -0.88 -14.39
CA ASP A 21 -16.41 0.08 -15.48
C ASP A 21 -15.16 0.93 -15.21
N PHE A 22 -15.01 1.43 -13.98
CA PHE A 22 -13.84 2.23 -13.60
C PHE A 22 -12.54 1.41 -13.62
N SER A 23 -12.58 0.16 -13.15
CA SER A 23 -11.41 -0.73 -13.21
C SER A 23 -11.00 -0.95 -14.66
N GLN A 24 -11.95 -1.15 -15.58
CA GLN A 24 -11.64 -1.30 -17.00
C GLN A 24 -10.95 -0.04 -17.56
N LEU A 25 -11.40 1.17 -17.20
CA LEU A 25 -10.74 2.42 -17.57
C LEU A 25 -9.31 2.52 -17.02
N LEU A 26 -9.09 2.13 -15.76
CA LEU A 26 -7.76 2.10 -15.16
C LEU A 26 -6.83 1.12 -15.89
N PHE A 27 -7.33 -0.06 -16.25
CA PHE A 27 -6.56 -1.06 -16.99
C PHE A 27 -6.16 -0.56 -18.37
N GLU A 28 -7.09 0.06 -19.10
CA GLU A 28 -6.86 0.67 -20.42
C GLU A 28 -5.87 1.84 -20.35
N SER A 29 -5.86 2.57 -19.24
CA SER A 29 -4.90 3.63 -18.93
C SER A 29 -3.52 3.10 -18.53
N GLY A 30 -3.33 1.78 -18.50
CA GLY A 30 -2.06 1.13 -18.19
C GLY A 30 -1.78 0.91 -16.70
N ILE A 31 -2.74 1.17 -15.82
CA ILE A 31 -2.64 0.84 -14.39
C ILE A 31 -2.76 -0.67 -14.22
N LYS A 32 -1.88 -1.25 -13.40
CA LYS A 32 -1.78 -2.70 -13.18
C LYS A 32 -1.92 -3.12 -11.72
N SER A 33 -2.09 -2.16 -10.80
CA SER A 33 -2.22 -2.46 -9.37
C SER A 33 -3.39 -1.69 -8.76
N LEU A 34 -4.21 -2.37 -7.97
CA LEU A 34 -5.36 -1.79 -7.28
C LEU A 34 -5.26 -2.05 -5.77
N PHE A 35 -5.58 -1.03 -4.98
CA PHE A 35 -5.84 -1.19 -3.56
C PHE A 35 -7.35 -1.19 -3.33
N LEU A 36 -7.85 -2.29 -2.78
CA LEU A 36 -9.26 -2.48 -2.46
C LEU A 36 -9.34 -2.78 -0.97
N SER A 37 -9.86 -1.83 -0.18
CA SER A 37 -9.92 -1.93 1.27
C SER A 37 -10.70 -3.15 1.76
N ASP A 38 -11.71 -3.57 0.99
CA ASP A 38 -12.44 -4.82 1.14
C ASP A 38 -12.48 -5.57 -0.19
N LEU A 39 -12.12 -6.86 -0.16
CA LEU A 39 -12.04 -7.72 -1.34
C LEU A 39 -12.61 -9.09 -1.02
N ASP A 40 -13.81 -9.35 -1.54
CA ASP A 40 -14.53 -10.61 -1.38
C ASP A 40 -13.90 -11.73 -2.21
N ASN A 41 -13.54 -11.44 -3.46
CA ASN A 41 -12.95 -12.38 -4.41
C ASN A 41 -11.91 -11.67 -5.30
N SER A 42 -10.70 -12.25 -5.43
CA SER A 42 -9.65 -11.70 -6.29
C SER A 42 -9.88 -11.96 -7.78
N ASP A 43 -10.68 -12.95 -8.16
CA ASP A 43 -10.94 -13.26 -9.57
C ASP A 43 -11.57 -12.08 -10.33
N ASP A 44 -12.40 -11.28 -9.64
CA ASP A 44 -13.08 -10.09 -10.17
C ASP A 44 -12.07 -9.04 -10.68
N PHE A 45 -10.86 -9.04 -10.12
CA PHE A 45 -9.78 -8.11 -10.46
C PHE A 45 -8.53 -8.81 -10.97
N SER A 46 -8.65 -10.03 -11.52
CA SER A 46 -7.54 -10.86 -12.02
C SER A 46 -6.61 -10.20 -13.04
N LYS A 47 -7.02 -9.08 -13.67
CA LYS A 47 -6.18 -8.26 -14.56
C LYS A 47 -5.19 -7.34 -13.81
N PHE A 48 -5.33 -7.24 -12.50
CA PHE A 48 -4.56 -6.39 -11.61
C PHE A 48 -3.80 -7.22 -10.58
N GLU A 49 -2.68 -6.68 -10.11
CA GLU A 49 -2.11 -7.07 -8.83
C GLU A 49 -2.91 -6.39 -7.72
N THR A 50 -3.59 -7.18 -6.90
CA THR A 50 -4.50 -6.70 -5.87
C THR A 50 -3.80 -6.53 -4.53
N TYR A 51 -4.04 -5.38 -3.89
CA TYR A 51 -3.65 -5.07 -2.53
C TYR A 51 -4.94 -4.96 -1.70
N SER A 52 -5.02 -5.63 -0.57
CA SER A 52 -6.21 -5.53 0.31
C SER A 52 -5.91 -5.89 1.75
N PHE A 53 -6.69 -5.36 2.69
CA PHE A 53 -6.77 -5.88 4.06
C PHE A 53 -7.44 -7.25 4.13
N SER A 54 -8.05 -7.74 3.04
CA SER A 54 -8.59 -9.10 2.88
C SER A 54 -7.48 -10.14 2.69
N GLU A 55 -7.74 -11.42 3.01
CA GLU A 55 -6.82 -12.52 2.71
C GLU A 55 -6.83 -12.94 1.24
N HIS A 56 -7.85 -12.53 0.48
CA HIS A 56 -8.06 -12.93 -0.91
C HIS A 56 -7.15 -12.19 -1.91
N ALA A 57 -6.50 -11.10 -1.49
CA ALA A 57 -5.61 -10.33 -2.35
C ALA A 57 -4.23 -10.98 -2.59
N ASP A 58 -3.61 -10.62 -3.72
CA ASP A 58 -2.25 -11.04 -4.09
C ASP A 58 -1.21 -10.55 -3.09
N VAL A 59 -1.40 -9.31 -2.60
CA VAL A 59 -0.58 -8.68 -1.58
C VAL A 59 -1.46 -8.32 -0.38
N LYS A 60 -1.15 -8.93 0.76
CA LYS A 60 -1.85 -8.63 2.01
C LYS A 60 -1.44 -7.26 2.52
N VAL A 61 -2.39 -6.37 2.72
CA VAL A 61 -2.15 -5.09 3.42
C VAL A 61 -2.38 -5.30 4.91
N VAL A 62 -1.42 -4.90 5.72
CA VAL A 62 -1.47 -4.95 7.19
C VAL A 62 -1.18 -3.58 7.78
N ASN A 63 -1.60 -3.36 9.01
CA ASN A 63 -1.31 -2.14 9.77
C ASN A 63 -0.79 -2.53 11.16
N SER A 64 -0.55 -1.55 12.04
CA SER A 64 -0.01 -1.81 13.39
C SER A 64 -0.82 -2.85 14.19
N LYS A 65 -2.13 -2.96 13.94
CA LYS A 65 -3.01 -3.92 14.62
C LYS A 65 -2.93 -5.34 14.04
N THR A 66 -2.50 -5.49 12.80
CA THR A 66 -2.52 -6.77 12.06
C THR A 66 -1.13 -7.28 11.65
N LEU A 67 -0.08 -6.49 11.85
CA LEU A 67 1.30 -6.84 11.49
C LEU A 67 1.76 -8.18 12.12
N ASN A 68 1.46 -8.42 13.40
CA ASN A 68 1.85 -9.67 14.08
C ASN A 68 1.06 -10.91 13.60
N LYS A 69 0.06 -10.73 12.75
CA LYS A 69 -0.76 -11.80 12.17
C LYS A 69 -0.39 -12.11 10.72
N SER A 70 0.56 -11.38 10.12
CA SER A 70 1.01 -11.67 8.76
C SER A 70 1.84 -12.95 8.74
N GLU A 71 1.45 -13.88 7.88
CA GLU A 71 2.22 -15.10 7.62
C GLU A 71 3.57 -14.72 7.00
N PRO A 72 4.71 -15.21 7.53
CA PRO A 72 6.04 -14.81 7.09
C PRO A 72 6.36 -15.13 5.62
N ASP A 73 5.58 -16.02 4.99
CA ASP A 73 5.78 -16.45 3.60
C ASP A 73 4.87 -15.72 2.58
N LYS A 74 3.92 -14.88 3.02
CA LYS A 74 3.01 -14.16 2.13
C LYS A 74 3.52 -12.73 1.89
N ARG A 75 3.50 -12.29 0.63
CA ARG A 75 3.84 -10.90 0.27
C ARG A 75 2.88 -9.96 1.00
N PHE A 76 3.42 -8.98 1.71
CA PHE A 76 2.61 -8.02 2.42
C PHE A 76 3.13 -6.58 2.25
N SER A 77 2.19 -5.65 2.40
CA SER A 77 2.43 -4.21 2.42
C SER A 77 1.93 -3.64 3.73
N TYR A 78 2.62 -2.63 4.25
CA TYR A 78 2.22 -1.96 5.47
C TYR A 78 1.47 -0.66 5.15
N PHE A 79 0.27 -0.53 5.67
CA PHE A 79 -0.53 0.69 5.60
C PHE A 79 -0.35 1.48 6.89
N ALA A 80 0.01 2.76 6.75
CA ALA A 80 0.15 3.69 7.85
C ALA A 80 -0.54 5.00 7.53
N THR A 81 -1.24 5.55 8.52
CA THR A 81 -1.72 6.93 8.46
C THR A 81 -0.70 7.82 9.14
N LEU A 82 -0.13 8.80 8.44
CA LEU A 82 0.86 9.72 9.00
C LEU A 82 0.18 11.03 9.40
N ASN A 83 0.25 11.35 10.69
CA ASN A 83 -0.21 12.62 11.27
C ASN A 83 0.96 13.42 11.88
N ASP A 84 1.92 12.74 12.50
CA ASP A 84 3.16 13.28 13.05
C ASP A 84 4.27 12.20 13.08
N ASN A 85 5.35 12.43 13.85
CA ASN A 85 6.48 11.51 13.94
C ASN A 85 6.23 10.29 14.86
N SER A 86 5.08 10.19 15.54
CA SER A 86 4.83 9.22 16.61
C SER A 86 4.82 7.76 16.16
N ASN A 87 4.50 7.51 14.89
CA ASN A 87 4.41 6.17 14.32
C ASN A 87 5.53 5.83 13.33
N LEU A 88 6.56 6.68 13.20
CA LEU A 88 7.70 6.44 12.30
C LEU A 88 8.42 5.14 12.65
N ASP A 89 8.67 4.88 13.92
CA ASP A 89 9.33 3.65 14.38
C ASP A 89 8.56 2.39 13.98
N GLU A 90 7.23 2.44 14.00
CA GLU A 90 6.37 1.32 13.57
C GLU A 90 6.49 1.09 12.06
N ILE A 91 6.47 2.15 11.25
CA ILE A 91 6.62 2.07 9.80
C ILE A 91 8.00 1.49 9.42
N VAL A 92 9.06 1.97 10.09
CA VAL A 92 10.43 1.47 9.90
C VAL A 92 10.53 0.00 10.33
N ASN A 93 9.89 -0.39 11.42
CA ASN A 93 9.85 -1.79 11.85
C ASN A 93 9.10 -2.68 10.85
N ALA A 94 8.01 -2.22 10.24
CA ALA A 94 7.33 -2.97 9.19
C ALA A 94 8.24 -3.18 7.96
N ALA A 95 8.97 -2.14 7.54
CA ALA A 95 9.96 -2.24 6.47
C ALA A 95 11.10 -3.24 6.79
N LYS A 96 11.61 -3.23 8.04
CA LYS A 96 12.61 -4.20 8.52
C LYS A 96 12.08 -5.65 8.51
N ASN A 97 10.77 -5.83 8.69
CA ASN A 97 10.11 -7.13 8.65
C ASN A 97 9.72 -7.59 7.23
N ASN A 98 10.43 -7.11 6.20
CA ASN A 98 10.23 -7.47 4.78
C ASN A 98 8.88 -7.05 4.18
N ALA A 99 8.27 -5.97 4.68
CA ALA A 99 7.18 -5.33 3.93
C ALA A 99 7.68 -4.95 2.53
N GLU A 100 6.99 -5.44 1.48
CA GLU A 100 7.38 -5.16 0.09
C GLU A 100 7.17 -3.67 -0.23
N SER A 101 6.15 -3.07 0.38
CA SER A 101 5.88 -1.64 0.27
C SER A 101 5.23 -1.04 1.51
N ILE A 102 5.42 0.26 1.65
CA ILE A 102 4.68 1.10 2.61
C ILE A 102 3.68 1.95 1.82
N ILE A 103 2.42 1.88 2.22
CA ILE A 103 1.32 2.73 1.74
C ILE A 103 1.07 3.77 2.84
N ILE A 104 1.21 5.05 2.50
CA ILE A 104 1.02 6.16 3.44
C ILE A 104 -0.23 6.93 3.06
N GLU A 105 -1.16 7.05 4.00
CA GLU A 105 -2.25 8.01 3.93
C GLU A 105 -1.95 9.18 4.86
N PHE A 106 -2.10 10.41 4.39
CA PHE A 106 -1.96 11.61 5.23
C PHE A 106 -3.35 12.06 5.69
N GLU A 107 -3.52 12.39 6.96
CA GLU A 107 -4.81 12.96 7.42
C GLU A 107 -5.03 14.34 6.78
N GLU A 108 -6.28 14.67 6.41
CA GLU A 108 -6.66 15.89 5.66
C GLU A 108 -6.17 17.21 6.31
N ASN A 109 -5.89 17.21 7.61
CA ASN A 109 -5.42 18.37 8.38
C ASN A 109 -3.96 18.26 8.84
N THR A 110 -3.22 17.28 8.33
CA THR A 110 -1.78 17.20 8.54
C THR A 110 -1.16 18.35 7.77
N GLU A 111 -0.73 19.41 8.48
CA GLU A 111 0.18 20.38 7.89
C GLU A 111 1.29 19.58 7.22
N TRP A 112 1.49 19.81 5.92
CA TRP A 112 2.52 19.15 5.11
C TRP A 112 3.90 19.52 5.67
N LYS A 113 4.26 18.92 6.79
CA LYS A 113 5.55 19.10 7.42
C LYS A 113 6.45 18.19 6.60
N ILE A 114 7.25 18.82 5.76
CA ILE A 114 8.34 18.21 4.99
C ILE A 114 9.19 17.30 5.91
N ILE A 115 9.28 17.65 7.20
CA ILE A 115 10.10 16.99 8.23
C ILE A 115 9.71 15.51 8.48
N PRO A 116 8.46 15.14 8.86
CA PRO A 116 8.07 13.74 9.00
C PRO A 116 8.36 12.87 7.77
N LEU A 117 8.09 13.38 6.57
CA LEU A 117 8.32 12.64 5.33
C LEU A 117 9.81 12.47 5.02
N GLU A 118 10.61 13.53 5.20
CA GLU A 118 12.06 13.50 5.02
C GLU A 118 12.72 12.53 6.01
N ASN A 119 12.32 12.57 7.27
CA ASN A 119 12.79 11.63 8.30
C ASN A 119 12.43 10.19 7.93
N LEU A 120 11.20 9.95 7.49
CA LEU A 120 10.78 8.61 7.07
C LEU A 120 11.59 8.11 5.87
N ILE A 121 11.79 8.95 4.87
CA ILE A 121 12.61 8.60 3.69
C ILE A 121 14.05 8.31 4.13
N ALA A 122 14.61 9.08 5.06
CA ALA A 122 15.97 8.87 5.59
C ALA A 122 16.10 7.54 6.34
N GLU A 123 15.11 7.17 7.17
CA GLU A 123 15.10 5.90 7.91
C GLU A 123 14.87 4.68 7.01
N LEU A 124 14.06 4.84 5.97
CA LEU A 124 13.79 3.77 5.00
C LEU A 124 14.93 3.62 3.96
N HIS A 125 15.81 4.60 3.85
CA HIS A 125 16.93 4.58 2.91
C HIS A 125 17.88 3.40 3.20
N GLY A 126 17.94 2.45 2.28
CA GLY A 126 18.76 1.24 2.39
C GLY A 126 17.98 -0.03 2.81
N LEU A 127 16.69 0.10 3.13
CA LEU A 127 15.79 -1.04 3.30
C LEU A 127 15.24 -1.50 1.94
N LYS A 128 14.90 -2.79 1.81
CA LYS A 128 14.32 -3.37 0.58
C LYS A 128 12.83 -3.06 0.44
N THR A 129 12.45 -1.80 0.59
CA THR A 129 11.06 -1.38 0.71
C THR A 129 10.74 -0.27 -0.28
N LYS A 130 9.63 -0.42 -1.02
CA LYS A 130 9.14 0.61 -1.94
C LYS A 130 8.23 1.60 -1.19
N ILE A 131 8.42 2.89 -1.43
CA ILE A 131 7.56 3.95 -0.91
C ILE A 131 6.64 4.41 -2.04
N PHE A 132 5.33 4.39 -1.79
CA PHE A 132 4.32 4.98 -2.67
C PHE A 132 3.71 6.20 -1.97
N THR A 133 3.72 7.34 -2.65
CA THR A 133 3.20 8.63 -2.16
C THR A 133 1.95 9.01 -2.92
#